data_AF-A0A378UBV9-F1
#
_entry.id   AF-A0A378UBV9-F1
#
_cell.length_a   1.000
_cell.length_b   1.000
_cell.length_c   1.000
_cell.angle_alpha   90.00
_cell.angle_beta   90.00
_cell.angle_gamma   90.00
#
_symmetry.space_group_name_H-M   'P 1'
#
loop_
_entity.id
_entity.type
_entity.pdbx_description
1 polymer ?
#
loop_
_entity_poly.entity_id
_entity_poly.type
_entity_poly.pdbx_seq_one_letter_code
_entity_poly.pdbx_strand_id
1 'polypeptide(L)'
;MAKAICTALGGGFVNKDGYFLHPVKGDTVTWCFGHMLALKDPDELDEKYKHWEMETLPIEPVLPAPRKIPADKKKQVAVIRDLVKQAKTIVHAGDPDDEGQLLVDELLRYFKNTKSVMRVLINDNTPAVVQKSLANLRPNSEFEHLGWKAESRAIGDQSFGYNLTRAYSLSEQAKTGSRDTWHIGRVQTPILGLVVRRDRENASHKKSYYYTITGDCAFNGVVFTAKYQPKDTDPTDDNGRLTDKNFAQNLANLLTGKIAKILVAQTEHKKEPAPLPYNLLKLQQEASRKFGYKPDDVMAITQSLREKHHLITYNRSDCQYLSDEQFDDVGGVLSAIAGTFDLMSGACSNANPSQKGRVFNSAKVTAHHAIIPTQTVGNWSSLSEKEQNLYKVIARNYIAQFYPLYEYDETKIMLDVIVDGVAYQFQATARVDTAMGWKKLYTHDTGNEEVALPDDVASVDLRSLKTSDMGQCVTAHANEHETKPPALYTMTSLLGDLTKVAKYVKDPRLAIPTEPKICYNTPMAYSDDFRQQVLRQLNCGKTYRQLAEEYNISTRTILNWKANPDRKVRTSYTSKIDLEKLRQDVLDYPDAYQRERATRFNCTDRAIAKALKRLKLTRKKSD
;
A
#
# COMPACT_ATOMS: atom_id res chain seq x y z
N MET A 1 -11.13 -0.36 -25.72
CA MET A 1 -11.00 1.08 -26.05
C MET A 1 -11.38 1.42 -27.49
N ALA A 2 -10.61 1.05 -28.53
CA ALA A 2 -10.87 1.50 -29.92
C ALA A 2 -12.31 1.28 -30.43
N LYS A 3 -12.88 0.09 -30.20
CA LYS A 3 -14.28 -0.21 -30.54
C LYS A 3 -15.26 0.73 -29.82
N ALA A 4 -15.04 0.99 -28.53
CA ALA A 4 -15.89 1.88 -27.73
C ALA A 4 -15.85 3.32 -28.26
N ILE A 5 -14.67 3.81 -28.69
CA ILE A 5 -14.53 5.11 -29.37
C ILE A 5 -15.32 5.13 -30.68
N CYS A 6 -15.24 4.08 -31.50
CA CYS A 6 -16.02 3.99 -32.74
C CYS A 6 -17.53 4.02 -32.45
N THR A 7 -17.99 3.28 -31.44
CA THR A 7 -19.39 3.26 -31.01
C THR A 7 -19.85 4.64 -30.54
N ALA A 8 -19.04 5.32 -29.72
CA ALA A 8 -19.38 6.64 -29.17
C ALA A 8 -19.38 7.76 -30.23
N LEU A 9 -18.52 7.68 -31.24
CA LEU A 9 -18.51 8.61 -32.38
C LEU A 9 -19.68 8.38 -33.35
N GLY A 10 -20.31 7.20 -33.30
CA GLY A 10 -21.39 6.78 -34.19
C GLY A 10 -20.94 6.56 -35.64
N GLY A 11 -21.89 6.28 -36.54
CA GLY A 11 -21.67 6.42 -37.99
C GLY A 11 -21.05 5.24 -38.74
N GLY A 12 -21.10 4.01 -38.19
CA GLY A 12 -20.88 2.78 -38.97
C GLY A 12 -19.44 2.60 -39.47
N PHE A 13 -18.45 2.80 -38.60
CA PHE A 13 -17.03 2.57 -38.91
C PHE A 13 -16.79 1.23 -39.60
N VAL A 14 -16.05 1.26 -40.70
CA VAL A 14 -15.66 0.06 -41.45
C VAL A 14 -14.36 -0.49 -40.87
N ASN A 15 -14.37 -1.78 -40.54
CA ASN A 15 -13.17 -2.47 -40.08
C ASN A 15 -12.17 -2.64 -41.24
N LYS A 16 -10.94 -2.20 -41.01
CA LYS A 16 -9.78 -2.38 -41.89
C LYS A 16 -8.69 -3.11 -41.12
N ASP A 17 -7.65 -3.51 -41.82
CA ASP A 17 -6.54 -4.25 -41.22
C ASP A 17 -5.72 -3.32 -40.30
N GLY A 18 -6.00 -3.39 -38.99
CA GLY A 18 -5.31 -2.63 -37.94
C GLY A 18 -5.93 -1.27 -37.58
N TYR A 19 -7.08 -0.91 -38.14
CA TYR A 19 -7.80 0.33 -37.82
C TYR A 19 -9.27 0.29 -38.25
N PHE A 20 -10.06 1.23 -37.75
CA PHE A 20 -11.43 1.50 -38.17
C PHE A 20 -11.49 2.83 -38.93
N LEU A 21 -12.22 2.88 -40.04
CA LEU A 21 -12.38 4.09 -40.85
C LEU A 21 -13.85 4.51 -40.91
N HIS A 22 -14.13 5.77 -40.59
CA HIS A 22 -15.44 6.35 -40.81
C HIS A 22 -15.60 6.71 -42.30
N PRO A 23 -16.56 6.12 -43.03
CA PRO A 23 -16.64 6.28 -44.50
C PRO A 23 -16.97 7.70 -44.96
N VAL A 24 -17.74 8.45 -44.15
CA VAL A 24 -18.14 9.84 -44.48
C VAL A 24 -17.21 10.90 -43.86
N LYS A 25 -16.95 10.83 -42.55
CA LYS A 25 -16.15 11.83 -41.83
C LYS A 25 -14.65 11.70 -42.05
N GLY A 26 -14.17 10.53 -42.49
CA GLY A 26 -12.73 10.25 -42.65
C GLY A 26 -11.99 10.00 -41.34
N ASP A 27 -12.66 10.07 -40.19
CA ASP A 27 -12.09 9.76 -38.89
C ASP A 27 -11.55 8.33 -38.85
N THR A 28 -10.34 8.16 -38.32
CA THR A 28 -9.68 6.87 -38.23
C THR A 28 -9.33 6.54 -36.79
N VAL A 29 -9.70 5.34 -36.33
CA VAL A 29 -9.39 4.84 -34.99
C VAL A 29 -8.49 3.61 -35.12
N THR A 30 -7.26 3.70 -34.63
CA THR A 30 -6.32 2.57 -34.54
C THR A 30 -5.98 2.26 -33.08
N TRP A 31 -5.23 1.21 -32.82
CA TRP A 31 -4.88 0.77 -31.48
C TRP A 31 -3.47 0.18 -31.43
N CYS A 32 -2.94 0.15 -30.21
CA CYS A 32 -1.78 -0.64 -29.85
C CYS A 32 -2.26 -1.89 -29.10
N PHE A 33 -1.45 -2.95 -29.10
CA PHE A 33 -1.71 -4.15 -28.30
C PHE A 33 -0.48 -4.44 -27.42
N GLY A 34 -0.46 -3.75 -26.28
CA GLY A 34 0.74 -3.57 -25.46
C GLY A 34 1.69 -2.54 -26.05
N HIS A 35 2.92 -2.47 -25.51
CA HIS A 35 3.98 -1.66 -26.09
C HIS A 35 4.28 -2.11 -27.52
N MET A 36 4.35 -1.12 -28.41
CA MET A 36 4.63 -1.35 -29.82
C MET A 36 6.13 -1.22 -30.15
N LEU A 37 6.89 -0.65 -29.21
CA LEU A 37 8.33 -0.53 -29.23
C LEU A 37 8.91 -1.21 -27.99
N ALA A 38 10.16 -1.62 -28.07
CA ALA A 38 10.95 -2.06 -26.94
C ALA A 38 12.25 -1.27 -26.90
N LEU A 39 12.82 -1.11 -25.70
CA LEU A 39 14.21 -0.68 -25.57
C LEU A 39 15.11 -1.72 -26.26
N LYS A 40 16.18 -1.25 -26.91
CA LYS A 40 17.18 -2.15 -27.47
C LYS A 40 17.87 -2.95 -26.37
N ASP A 41 18.19 -4.21 -26.68
CA ASP A 41 19.06 -5.03 -25.84
C ASP A 41 20.52 -4.56 -25.98
N PRO A 42 21.41 -4.85 -25.01
CA PRO A 42 22.76 -4.32 -25.01
C PRO A 42 23.57 -4.68 -26.26
N ASP A 43 23.42 -5.89 -26.80
CA ASP A 43 24.08 -6.35 -28.03
C ASP A 43 23.64 -5.59 -29.29
N GLU A 44 22.46 -4.95 -29.25
CA GLU A 44 21.98 -4.07 -30.32
C GLU A 44 22.43 -2.60 -30.15
N LEU A 45 23.04 -2.27 -29.01
CA LEU A 45 23.64 -0.97 -28.73
C LEU A 45 25.10 -0.93 -29.19
N ASP A 46 25.87 -1.96 -28.84
CA ASP A 46 27.29 -2.08 -29.14
C ASP A 46 27.68 -3.58 -29.18
N GLU A 47 28.44 -3.98 -30.18
CA GLU A 47 28.85 -5.38 -30.39
C GLU A 47 29.62 -5.94 -29.19
N LYS A 48 30.35 -5.09 -28.45
CA LYS A 48 31.07 -5.51 -27.23
C LYS A 48 30.15 -6.11 -26.16
N TYR A 49 28.86 -5.77 -26.15
CA TYR A 49 27.90 -6.28 -25.16
C TYR A 49 27.27 -7.63 -25.54
N LYS A 50 27.62 -8.18 -26.72
CA LYS A 50 27.18 -9.51 -27.18
C LYS A 50 27.73 -10.62 -26.30
N HIS A 51 28.96 -10.46 -25.81
CA HIS A 51 29.56 -11.32 -24.80
C HIS A 51 29.49 -10.64 -23.44
N TRP A 52 29.21 -11.43 -22.40
CA TRP A 52 29.09 -10.90 -21.04
C TRP A 52 30.46 -10.93 -20.39
N GLU A 53 31.00 -9.76 -20.09
CA GLU A 53 32.32 -9.58 -19.48
C GLU A 53 32.22 -8.53 -18.37
N MET A 54 32.93 -8.74 -17.25
CA MET A 54 32.86 -7.84 -16.09
C MET A 54 33.41 -6.46 -16.44
N GLU A 55 34.39 -6.40 -17.33
CA GLU A 55 35.08 -5.22 -17.84
C GLU A 55 34.14 -4.30 -18.64
N THR A 56 33.05 -4.86 -19.17
CA THR A 56 32.04 -4.11 -19.93
C THR A 56 30.91 -3.56 -19.04
N LEU A 57 30.94 -3.84 -17.73
CA LEU A 57 29.93 -3.37 -16.78
C LEU A 57 30.43 -2.15 -15.99
N PRO A 58 29.55 -1.17 -15.68
CA PRO A 58 28.14 -1.13 -16.06
C PRO A 58 27.93 -0.70 -17.53
N ILE A 59 26.87 -1.24 -18.15
CA ILE A 59 26.26 -0.75 -19.38
C ILE A 59 25.57 0.57 -19.04
N GLU A 60 26.17 1.67 -19.49
CA GLU A 60 25.63 3.02 -19.33
C GLU A 60 24.36 3.21 -20.18
N PRO A 61 23.31 3.86 -19.64
CA PRO A 61 22.10 4.14 -20.41
C PRO A 61 22.39 5.16 -21.52
N VAL A 62 21.97 4.85 -22.75
CA VAL A 62 22.06 5.77 -23.90
C VAL A 62 20.79 6.62 -23.96
N LEU A 63 20.93 7.95 -24.00
CA LEU A 63 19.81 8.88 -24.12
C LEU A 63 19.91 9.74 -25.39
N PRO A 64 18.80 9.97 -26.13
CA PRO A 64 17.48 9.35 -25.95
C PRO A 64 17.53 7.83 -26.19
N ALA A 65 16.71 7.08 -25.44
CA ALA A 65 16.78 5.62 -25.38
C ALA A 65 16.53 4.97 -26.76
N PRO A 66 17.50 4.21 -27.31
CA PRO A 66 17.31 3.54 -28.59
C PRO A 66 16.21 2.47 -28.50
N ARG A 67 15.30 2.48 -29.47
CA ARG A 67 14.17 1.55 -29.53
C ARG A 67 14.22 0.65 -30.75
N LYS A 68 13.61 -0.52 -30.62
CA LYS A 68 13.34 -1.49 -31.69
C LYS A 68 11.85 -1.77 -31.79
N ILE A 69 11.43 -2.24 -32.96
CA ILE A 69 10.07 -2.73 -33.19
C ILE A 69 10.10 -4.26 -33.03
N PRO A 70 9.40 -4.83 -32.02
CA PRO A 70 9.30 -6.28 -31.89
C PRO A 70 8.67 -6.91 -33.13
N ALA A 71 9.06 -8.15 -33.46
CA ALA A 71 8.70 -8.79 -34.72
C ALA A 71 7.18 -8.92 -34.91
N ASP A 72 6.45 -9.26 -33.86
CA ASP A 72 5.00 -9.39 -33.83
C ASP A 72 4.26 -8.05 -33.98
N LYS A 73 4.94 -6.92 -33.78
CA LYS A 73 4.36 -5.56 -33.85
C LYS A 73 4.56 -4.88 -35.20
N LYS A 74 5.51 -5.35 -36.03
CA LYS A 74 5.95 -4.67 -37.26
C LYS A 74 4.79 -4.21 -38.16
N LYS A 75 3.82 -5.09 -38.40
CA LYS A 75 2.65 -4.80 -39.25
C LYS A 75 1.84 -3.63 -38.71
N GLN A 76 1.46 -3.68 -37.43
CA GLN A 76 0.64 -2.64 -36.81
C GLN A 76 1.40 -1.32 -36.66
N VAL A 77 2.70 -1.35 -36.35
CA VAL A 77 3.54 -0.13 -36.32
C VAL A 77 3.57 0.54 -37.70
N ALA A 78 3.67 -0.23 -38.79
CA ALA A 78 3.60 0.32 -40.14
C ALA A 78 2.24 0.97 -40.43
N VAL A 79 1.14 0.31 -40.07
CA VAL A 79 -0.22 0.86 -40.19
C VAL A 79 -0.34 2.19 -39.44
N ILE A 80 0.05 2.23 -38.16
CA ILE A 80 -0.03 3.45 -37.34
C ILE A 80 0.83 4.57 -37.94
N ARG A 81 2.07 4.26 -38.35
CA ARG A 81 2.98 5.24 -38.99
C ARG A 81 2.34 5.88 -40.21
N ASP A 82 1.72 5.07 -41.06
CA ASP A 82 1.16 5.54 -42.32
C ASP A 82 -0.12 6.37 -42.09
N LEU A 83 -0.91 6.03 -41.06
CA LEU A 83 -2.05 6.84 -40.60
C LEU A 83 -1.60 8.17 -39.98
N VAL A 84 -0.56 8.16 -39.15
CA VAL A 84 0.01 9.38 -38.54
C VAL A 84 0.46 10.39 -39.59
N LYS A 85 1.07 9.93 -40.70
CA LYS A 85 1.47 10.81 -41.81
C LYS A 85 0.27 11.50 -42.48
N GLN A 86 -0.86 10.80 -42.59
CA GLN A 86 -2.09 11.28 -43.24
C GLN A 86 -2.92 12.17 -42.30
N ALA A 87 -2.80 12.00 -40.98
CA ALA A 87 -3.59 12.72 -40.01
C ALA A 87 -3.29 14.23 -40.02
N LYS A 88 -4.36 15.04 -39.88
CA LYS A 88 -4.26 16.47 -39.58
C LYS A 88 -4.05 16.71 -38.08
N THR A 89 -4.80 15.96 -37.27
CA THR A 89 -4.77 15.99 -35.81
C THR A 89 -4.80 14.56 -35.31
N ILE A 90 -4.04 14.29 -34.25
CA ILE A 90 -3.96 12.99 -33.59
C ILE A 90 -4.64 13.10 -32.23
N VAL A 91 -5.45 12.11 -31.86
CA VAL A 91 -6.03 12.01 -30.52
C VAL A 91 -5.42 10.81 -29.81
N HIS A 92 -4.59 11.07 -28.80
CA HIS A 92 -4.03 10.10 -27.89
C HIS A 92 -5.13 9.58 -26.95
N ALA A 93 -5.48 8.31 -27.11
CA ALA A 93 -6.50 7.61 -26.30
C ALA A 93 -5.94 6.41 -25.51
N GLY A 94 -4.64 6.39 -25.21
CA GLY A 94 -4.05 5.43 -24.27
C GLY A 94 -4.67 5.54 -22.87
N ASP A 95 -4.51 4.50 -22.06
CA ASP A 95 -5.09 4.48 -20.72
C ASP A 95 -4.61 5.69 -19.87
N PRO A 96 -5.43 6.22 -18.95
CA PRO A 96 -5.17 7.46 -18.21
C PRO A 96 -4.14 7.32 -17.08
N ASP A 97 -3.10 6.50 -17.27
CA ASP A 97 -1.96 6.33 -16.38
C ASP A 97 -0.63 6.63 -17.09
N ASP A 98 0.49 6.48 -16.36
CA ASP A 98 1.81 6.78 -16.90
C ASP A 98 2.26 5.83 -18.01
N GLU A 99 1.91 4.54 -17.93
CA GLU A 99 2.20 3.55 -18.98
C GLU A 99 1.35 3.79 -20.24
N GLY A 100 0.05 4.06 -20.08
CA GLY A 100 -0.87 4.37 -21.16
C GLY A 100 -0.49 5.66 -21.90
N GLN A 101 0.09 6.62 -21.18
CA GLN A 101 0.70 7.82 -21.79
C GLN A 101 1.96 7.47 -22.60
N LEU A 102 2.89 6.71 -22.01
CA LEU A 102 4.14 6.32 -22.70
C LEU A 102 3.87 5.53 -23.98
N LEU A 103 2.93 4.58 -23.94
CA LEU A 103 2.66 3.63 -25.02
C LEU A 103 2.38 4.33 -26.37
N VAL A 104 1.73 5.49 -26.37
CA VAL A 104 1.45 6.26 -27.58
C VAL A 104 2.52 7.32 -27.80
N ASP A 105 2.96 8.03 -26.76
CA ASP A 105 4.00 9.06 -26.88
C ASP A 105 5.30 8.50 -27.47
N GLU A 106 5.71 7.29 -27.08
CA GLU A 106 6.93 6.66 -27.59
C GLU A 106 6.86 6.42 -29.11
N LEU A 107 5.69 6.03 -29.63
CA LEU A 107 5.47 5.83 -31.06
C LEU A 107 5.51 7.16 -31.80
N LEU A 108 4.83 8.19 -31.28
CA LEU A 108 4.81 9.51 -31.89
C LEU A 108 6.22 10.12 -31.93
N ARG A 109 7.00 9.96 -30.85
CA ARG A 109 8.43 10.34 -30.81
C ARG A 109 9.26 9.53 -31.80
N TYR A 110 9.08 8.22 -31.86
CA TYR A 110 9.80 7.33 -32.78
C TYR A 110 9.52 7.68 -34.26
N PHE A 111 8.29 8.07 -34.58
CA PHE A 111 7.91 8.55 -35.91
C PHE A 111 8.32 10.01 -36.19
N LYS A 112 8.90 10.71 -35.22
CA LYS A 112 9.22 12.14 -35.28
C LYS A 112 7.99 12.98 -35.67
N ASN A 113 6.84 12.68 -35.06
CA ASN A 113 5.58 13.34 -35.36
C ASN A 113 5.66 14.86 -35.12
N THR A 114 5.14 15.63 -36.06
CA THR A 114 5.01 17.10 -35.96
C THR A 114 3.55 17.57 -35.99
N LYS A 115 2.60 16.65 -36.13
CA LYS A 115 1.16 16.96 -36.13
C LYS A 115 0.69 17.31 -34.71
N SER A 116 -0.36 18.12 -34.61
CA SER A 116 -0.99 18.45 -33.33
C SER A 116 -1.57 17.19 -32.67
N VAL A 117 -1.29 17.03 -31.38
CA VAL A 117 -1.72 15.88 -30.58
C VAL A 117 -2.63 16.35 -29.44
N MET A 118 -3.85 15.84 -29.42
CA MET A 118 -4.80 15.99 -28.32
C MET A 118 -4.81 14.73 -27.47
N ARG A 119 -5.25 14.82 -26.23
CA ARG A 119 -5.40 13.74 -25.26
C ARG A 119 -6.86 13.63 -24.84
N VAL A 120 -7.37 12.40 -24.85
CA VAL A 120 -8.68 12.05 -24.27
C VAL A 120 -8.47 11.09 -23.10
N LEU A 121 -9.01 11.39 -21.93
CA LEU A 121 -8.90 10.52 -20.75
C LEU A 121 -10.18 9.68 -20.62
N ILE A 122 -10.07 8.37 -20.74
CA ILE A 122 -11.21 7.45 -20.70
C ILE A 122 -10.98 6.41 -19.62
N ASN A 123 -11.75 6.48 -18.53
CA ASN A 123 -11.65 5.56 -17.39
C ASN A 123 -12.60 4.35 -17.52
N ASP A 124 -13.65 4.48 -18.32
CA ASP A 124 -14.71 3.49 -18.52
C ASP A 124 -15.04 3.36 -20.02
N ASN A 125 -15.20 2.14 -20.51
CA ASN A 125 -15.45 1.84 -21.92
C ASN A 125 -16.93 1.94 -22.33
N THR A 126 -17.84 2.30 -21.43
CA THR A 126 -19.26 2.50 -21.74
C THR A 126 -19.44 3.65 -22.73
N PRO A 127 -20.35 3.53 -23.71
CA PRO A 127 -20.52 4.54 -24.77
C PRO A 127 -20.75 5.96 -24.25
N ALA A 128 -21.53 6.12 -23.17
CA ALA A 128 -21.84 7.42 -22.58
C ALA A 128 -20.59 8.11 -22.00
N VAL A 129 -19.75 7.39 -21.25
CA VAL A 129 -18.52 7.95 -20.67
C VAL A 129 -17.51 8.30 -21.76
N VAL A 130 -17.37 7.43 -22.76
CA VAL A 130 -16.48 7.68 -23.91
C VAL A 130 -16.92 8.92 -24.68
N GLN A 131 -18.22 9.07 -24.94
CA GLN A 131 -18.76 10.25 -25.63
C GLN A 131 -18.51 11.54 -24.86
N LYS A 132 -18.77 11.54 -23.54
CA LYS A 132 -18.47 12.67 -22.65
C LYS A 132 -16.98 13.03 -22.67
N SER A 133 -16.09 12.03 -22.68
CA SER A 133 -14.64 12.22 -22.69
C SER A 133 -14.15 12.81 -24.01
N LEU A 134 -14.68 12.31 -25.15
CA LEU A 134 -14.34 12.82 -26.48
C LEU A 134 -14.77 14.28 -26.70
N ALA A 135 -15.77 14.77 -25.97
CA ALA A 135 -16.15 16.18 -25.98
C ALA A 135 -15.19 17.10 -25.19
N ASN A 136 -14.29 16.52 -24.37
CA ASN A 136 -13.39 17.25 -23.48
C ASN A 136 -11.90 16.93 -23.78
N LEU A 137 -11.48 17.15 -25.02
CA LEU A 137 -10.10 16.95 -25.44
C LEU A 137 -9.18 18.02 -24.85
N ARG A 138 -7.98 17.60 -24.43
CA ARG A 138 -6.93 18.49 -23.90
C ARG A 138 -5.65 18.39 -24.73
N PRO A 139 -4.78 19.41 -24.77
CA PRO A 139 -3.46 19.28 -25.37
C PRO A 139 -2.66 18.13 -24.73
N ASN A 140 -2.01 17.27 -25.54
CA ASN A 140 -1.21 16.16 -25.02
C ASN A 140 0.03 16.63 -24.24
N SER A 141 0.55 17.81 -24.56
CA SER A 141 1.69 18.43 -23.88
C SER A 141 1.49 18.61 -22.37
N GLU A 142 0.24 18.71 -21.90
CA GLU A 142 -0.09 18.77 -20.47
C GLU A 142 0.25 17.47 -19.72
N PHE A 143 0.38 16.34 -20.43
CA PHE A 143 0.52 15.00 -19.87
C PHE A 143 1.85 14.33 -20.17
N GLU A 144 2.71 14.90 -21.02
CA GLU A 144 3.99 14.30 -21.44
C GLU A 144 4.87 13.87 -20.25
N HIS A 145 4.83 14.61 -19.14
CA HIS A 145 5.55 14.28 -17.91
C HIS A 145 5.20 12.90 -17.34
N LEU A 146 3.96 12.42 -17.53
CA LEU A 146 3.55 11.06 -17.16
C LEU A 146 4.26 10.02 -18.04
N GLY A 147 4.32 10.25 -19.35
CA GLY A 147 5.06 9.40 -20.28
C GLY A 147 6.56 9.36 -19.94
N TRP A 148 7.16 10.52 -19.59
CA TRP A 148 8.56 10.59 -19.16
C TRP A 148 8.83 9.83 -17.85
N LYS A 149 7.86 9.83 -16.91
CA LYS A 149 7.95 9.04 -15.68
C LYS A 149 7.99 7.53 -15.97
N ALA A 150 7.10 7.03 -16.82
CA ALA A 150 7.11 5.62 -17.23
C ALA A 150 8.37 5.28 -18.04
N GLU A 151 8.85 6.17 -18.90
CA GLU A 151 10.09 5.96 -19.66
C GLU A 151 11.31 5.87 -18.74
N SER A 152 11.40 6.77 -17.76
CA SER A 152 12.48 6.77 -16.76
C SER A 152 12.48 5.47 -15.95
N ARG A 153 11.30 4.97 -15.59
CA ARG A 153 11.13 3.67 -14.93
C ARG A 153 11.65 2.53 -15.81
N ALA A 154 11.23 2.47 -17.07
CA ALA A 154 11.65 1.42 -18.00
C ALA A 154 13.17 1.41 -18.20
N ILE A 155 13.79 2.58 -18.40
CA ILE A 155 15.25 2.72 -18.54
C ILE A 155 15.96 2.33 -17.24
N GLY A 156 15.45 2.79 -16.09
CA GLY A 156 16.02 2.47 -14.78
C GLY A 156 15.95 0.97 -14.46
N ASP A 157 14.82 0.32 -14.76
CA ASP A 157 14.64 -1.11 -14.55
C ASP A 157 15.52 -1.94 -15.51
N GLN A 158 15.65 -1.51 -16.78
CA GLN A 158 16.55 -2.15 -17.74
C GLN A 158 18.02 -2.03 -17.32
N SER A 159 18.46 -0.82 -16.94
CA SER A 159 19.83 -0.55 -16.48
C SER A 159 20.15 -1.35 -15.22
N PHE A 160 19.27 -1.34 -14.21
CA PHE A 160 19.44 -2.12 -12.98
C PHE A 160 19.47 -3.63 -13.28
N GLY A 161 18.50 -4.09 -14.08
CA GLY A 161 18.29 -5.49 -14.41
C GLY A 161 19.46 -6.11 -15.17
N TYR A 162 19.87 -5.53 -16.30
CA TYR A 162 20.98 -6.07 -17.08
C TYR A 162 22.29 -6.02 -16.31
N ASN A 163 22.63 -4.88 -15.71
CA ASN A 163 23.92 -4.74 -15.05
C ASN A 163 24.09 -5.72 -13.90
N LEU A 164 23.09 -5.82 -13.01
CA LEU A 164 23.20 -6.73 -11.88
C LEU A 164 23.02 -8.19 -12.27
N THR A 165 22.11 -8.51 -13.21
CA THR A 165 21.97 -9.90 -13.68
C THR A 165 23.29 -10.39 -14.30
N ARG A 166 23.91 -9.60 -15.18
CA ARG A 166 25.20 -9.95 -15.79
C ARG A 166 26.30 -10.06 -14.73
N ALA A 167 26.43 -9.08 -13.84
CA ALA A 167 27.47 -9.08 -12.81
C ALA A 167 27.37 -10.29 -11.86
N TYR A 168 26.16 -10.61 -11.39
CA TYR A 168 25.96 -11.73 -10.48
C TYR A 168 26.14 -13.08 -11.18
N SER A 169 25.65 -13.23 -12.42
CA SER A 169 25.90 -14.44 -13.22
C SER A 169 27.37 -14.68 -13.48
N LEU A 170 28.12 -13.66 -13.90
CA LEU A 170 29.55 -13.77 -14.16
C LEU A 170 30.34 -14.09 -12.88
N SER A 171 29.97 -13.45 -11.76
CA SER A 171 30.58 -13.74 -10.46
C SER A 171 30.34 -15.17 -10.01
N GLU A 172 29.14 -15.71 -10.24
CA GLU A 172 28.82 -17.08 -9.87
C GLU A 172 29.49 -18.10 -10.79
N GLN A 173 29.54 -17.82 -12.09
CA GLN A 173 30.27 -18.63 -13.06
C GLN A 173 31.75 -18.73 -12.70
N ALA A 174 32.37 -17.63 -12.29
CA ALA A 174 33.76 -17.62 -11.86
C ALA A 174 34.01 -18.47 -10.60
N LYS A 175 33.01 -18.58 -9.71
CA LYS A 175 33.11 -19.35 -8.45
C LYS A 175 32.83 -20.84 -8.63
N THR A 176 31.84 -21.18 -9.45
CA THR A 176 31.28 -22.54 -9.50
C THR A 176 31.46 -23.22 -10.84
N GLY A 177 31.79 -22.48 -11.90
CA GLY A 177 31.76 -22.95 -13.28
C GLY A 177 30.35 -23.04 -13.89
N SER A 178 29.28 -22.79 -13.12
CA SER A 178 27.91 -22.81 -13.65
C SER A 178 27.66 -21.63 -14.59
N ARG A 179 26.92 -21.85 -15.67
CA ARG A 179 26.52 -20.81 -16.63
C ARG A 179 25.06 -20.38 -16.44
N ASP A 180 24.50 -20.62 -15.26
CA ASP A 180 23.14 -20.25 -14.95
C ASP A 180 22.96 -18.72 -14.91
N THR A 181 21.79 -18.26 -15.35
CA THR A 181 21.45 -16.83 -15.28
C THR A 181 20.80 -16.50 -13.95
N TRP A 182 21.41 -15.57 -13.20
CA TRP A 182 20.92 -15.10 -11.92
C TRP A 182 20.13 -13.81 -12.12
N HIS A 183 18.82 -13.94 -12.29
CA HIS A 183 17.94 -12.81 -12.57
C HIS A 183 17.85 -11.86 -11.36
N ILE A 184 18.43 -10.66 -11.50
CA ILE A 184 18.37 -9.60 -10.49
C ILE A 184 17.45 -8.49 -11.00
N GLY A 185 16.54 -8.02 -10.15
CA GLY A 185 15.66 -6.92 -10.51
C GLY A 185 15.14 -6.16 -9.29
N ARG A 186 14.89 -4.87 -9.47
CA ARG A 186 14.55 -3.93 -8.38
C ARG A 186 13.28 -4.31 -7.62
N VAL A 187 12.38 -5.10 -8.23
CA VAL A 187 11.13 -5.58 -7.60
C VAL A 187 11.24 -7.06 -7.20
N GLN A 188 11.61 -7.94 -8.14
CA GLN A 188 11.67 -9.38 -7.87
C GLN A 188 12.66 -9.76 -6.77
N THR A 189 13.82 -9.09 -6.70
CA THR A 189 14.88 -9.45 -5.75
C THR A 189 14.50 -9.07 -4.32
N PRO A 190 13.92 -7.88 -4.02
CA PRO A 190 13.35 -7.62 -2.70
C PRO A 190 12.22 -8.57 -2.29
N ILE A 191 11.35 -8.98 -3.21
CA ILE A 191 10.28 -9.96 -2.92
C ILE A 191 10.91 -11.31 -2.51
N LEU A 192 11.89 -11.81 -3.26
CA LEU A 192 12.66 -12.99 -2.88
C LEU A 192 13.34 -12.78 -1.50
N GLY A 193 13.89 -11.60 -1.26
CA GLY A 193 14.50 -11.24 0.02
C GLY A 193 13.54 -11.29 1.20
N LEU A 194 12.25 -10.96 1.02
CA LEU A 194 11.23 -11.12 2.04
C LEU A 194 11.03 -12.61 2.37
N VAL A 195 10.89 -13.45 1.35
CA VAL A 195 10.69 -14.90 1.51
C VAL A 195 11.91 -15.53 2.21
N VAL A 196 13.11 -15.30 1.68
CA VAL A 196 14.36 -15.82 2.27
C VAL A 196 14.54 -15.37 3.72
N ARG A 197 14.20 -14.12 4.05
CA ARG A 197 14.28 -13.63 5.42
C ARG A 197 13.28 -14.35 6.32
N ARG A 198 12.03 -14.54 5.88
CA ARG A 198 11.01 -15.28 6.62
C ARG A 198 11.43 -16.74 6.84
N ASP A 199 11.98 -17.38 5.82
CA ASP A 199 12.47 -18.76 5.91
C ASP A 199 13.62 -18.87 6.91
N ARG A 200 14.57 -17.93 6.88
CA ARG A 200 15.69 -17.89 7.84
C ARG A 200 15.22 -17.59 9.26
N GLU A 201 14.30 -16.65 9.46
CA GLU A 201 13.69 -16.36 10.76
C GLU A 201 12.96 -17.59 11.31
N ASN A 202 12.26 -18.32 10.44
CA ASN A 202 11.57 -19.55 10.82
C ASN A 202 12.56 -20.67 11.17
N ALA A 203 13.57 -20.92 10.33
CA ALA A 203 14.56 -21.97 10.52
C ALA A 203 15.51 -21.72 11.71
N SER A 204 15.83 -20.46 12.00
CA SER A 204 16.68 -20.08 13.13
C SER A 204 15.93 -19.95 14.46
N HIS A 205 14.60 -20.09 14.45
CA HIS A 205 13.79 -19.98 15.64
C HIS A 205 14.15 -21.05 16.67
N LYS A 206 14.53 -20.60 17.85
CA LYS A 206 14.74 -21.46 19.01
C LYS A 206 13.51 -21.36 19.90
N LYS A 207 12.86 -22.51 20.09
CA LYS A 207 11.70 -22.64 20.97
C LYS A 207 12.07 -22.13 22.35
N SER A 208 11.27 -21.19 22.83
CA SER A 208 11.29 -20.73 24.21
C SER A 208 9.87 -20.77 24.74
N TYR A 209 9.74 -21.04 26.04
CA TYR A 209 8.44 -21.06 26.70
C TYR A 209 8.19 -19.70 27.33
N TYR A 210 6.94 -19.27 27.27
CA TYR A 210 6.47 -18.13 28.03
C TYR A 210 5.13 -18.49 28.68
N TYR A 211 4.80 -17.79 29.74
CA TYR A 211 3.64 -18.09 30.55
C TYR A 211 2.72 -16.88 30.58
N THR A 212 1.42 -17.13 30.50
CA THR A 212 0.40 -16.11 30.73
C THR A 212 -0.49 -16.57 31.85
N ILE A 213 -0.80 -15.68 32.79
CA ILE A 213 -1.76 -15.98 33.84
C ILE A 213 -3.12 -15.42 33.44
N THR A 214 -4.15 -16.26 33.48
CA THR A 214 -5.54 -15.87 33.28
C THR A 214 -6.35 -16.18 34.54
N GLY A 215 -7.24 -15.28 34.94
CA GLY A 215 -8.12 -15.46 36.08
C GLY A 215 -9.58 -15.51 35.64
N ASP A 216 -10.29 -16.56 36.00
CA ASP A 216 -11.75 -16.64 35.86
C ASP A 216 -12.37 -15.87 37.03
N CYS A 217 -12.91 -14.70 36.70
CA CYS A 217 -13.37 -13.72 37.64
C CYS A 217 -14.90 -13.70 37.68
N ALA A 218 -15.47 -13.74 38.88
CA ALA A 218 -16.91 -13.68 39.11
C ALA A 218 -17.28 -12.37 39.81
N PHE A 219 -18.12 -11.56 39.17
CA PHE A 219 -18.62 -10.28 39.65
C PHE A 219 -20.11 -10.17 39.35
N ASN A 220 -20.94 -9.91 40.36
CA ASN A 220 -22.39 -9.69 40.19
C ASN A 220 -23.10 -10.77 39.33
N GLY A 221 -22.68 -12.04 39.44
CA GLY A 221 -23.22 -13.16 38.65
C GLY A 221 -22.66 -13.31 37.23
N VAL A 222 -21.78 -12.41 36.79
CA VAL A 222 -21.07 -12.48 35.51
C VAL A 222 -19.71 -13.16 35.72
N VAL A 223 -19.42 -14.17 34.92
CA VAL A 223 -18.12 -14.85 34.92
C VAL A 223 -17.39 -14.52 33.61
N PHE A 224 -16.14 -14.08 33.73
CA PHE A 224 -15.31 -13.76 32.57
C PHE A 224 -13.84 -14.02 32.88
N THR A 225 -13.06 -14.31 31.84
CA THR A 225 -11.61 -14.49 31.96
C THR A 225 -10.92 -13.15 31.78
N ALA A 226 -10.05 -12.81 32.73
CA ALA A 226 -9.16 -11.65 32.64
C ALA A 226 -7.70 -12.12 32.58
N LYS A 227 -6.83 -11.35 31.94
CA LYS A 227 -5.41 -11.66 31.77
C LYS A 227 -4.56 -10.81 32.70
N TYR A 228 -3.69 -11.46 33.47
CA TYR A 228 -2.73 -10.80 34.35
C TYR A 228 -1.81 -9.87 33.56
N GLN A 229 -1.52 -8.70 34.14
CA GLN A 229 -0.58 -7.72 33.61
C GLN A 229 0.71 -7.79 34.43
N PRO A 230 1.81 -8.34 33.87
CA PRO A 230 3.09 -8.41 34.56
C PRO A 230 3.59 -7.04 35.00
N LYS A 231 4.18 -6.98 36.19
CA LYS A 231 4.84 -5.78 36.73
C LYS A 231 6.31 -5.76 36.34
N ASP A 232 6.95 -4.59 36.43
CA ASP A 232 8.38 -4.42 36.12
C ASP A 232 9.30 -5.34 36.95
N THR A 233 8.84 -5.82 38.10
CA THR A 233 9.59 -6.73 38.99
C THR A 233 9.38 -8.22 38.67
N ASP A 234 8.44 -8.55 37.79
CA ASP A 234 8.14 -9.93 37.42
C ASP A 234 9.19 -10.45 36.41
N PRO A 235 9.48 -11.76 36.38
CA PRO A 235 10.44 -12.33 35.45
C PRO A 235 9.85 -12.36 34.04
N THR A 236 10.06 -11.30 33.25
CA THR A 236 9.56 -11.18 31.87
C THR A 236 10.66 -11.11 30.81
N ASP A 237 10.31 -11.45 29.57
CA ASP A 237 11.13 -11.14 28.39
C ASP A 237 10.92 -9.70 27.88
N ASP A 238 11.62 -9.32 26.82
CA ASP A 238 11.52 -7.99 26.19
C ASP A 238 10.12 -7.65 25.65
N ASN A 239 9.23 -8.64 25.50
CA ASN A 239 7.85 -8.46 25.09
C ASN A 239 6.88 -8.44 26.29
N GLY A 240 7.39 -8.42 27.52
CA GLY A 240 6.58 -8.40 28.74
C GLY A 240 5.90 -9.74 29.03
N ARG A 241 6.39 -10.85 28.50
CA ARG A 241 5.82 -12.20 28.73
C ARG A 241 6.57 -12.89 29.86
N LEU A 242 5.87 -13.54 30.79
CA LEU A 242 6.52 -14.24 31.91
C LEU A 242 7.39 -15.39 31.39
N THR A 243 8.60 -15.54 31.90
CA THR A 243 9.57 -16.55 31.44
C THR A 243 9.82 -17.67 32.45
N ASP A 244 9.39 -17.49 33.70
CA ASP A 244 9.56 -18.48 34.77
C ASP A 244 8.24 -19.24 35.03
N LYS A 245 8.28 -20.56 34.81
CA LYS A 245 7.16 -21.49 35.02
C LYS A 245 6.70 -21.53 36.47
N ASN A 246 7.64 -21.65 37.40
CA ASN A 246 7.36 -21.81 38.82
C ASN A 246 6.80 -20.51 39.38
N PHE A 247 7.35 -19.36 38.95
CA PHE A 247 6.78 -18.05 39.27
C PHE A 247 5.32 -17.97 38.81
N ALA A 248 5.05 -18.29 37.54
CA ALA A 248 3.70 -18.19 36.99
C ALA A 248 2.71 -19.13 37.71
N GLN A 249 3.11 -20.38 37.99
CA GLN A 249 2.28 -21.36 38.69
C GLN A 249 2.02 -20.97 40.15
N ASN A 250 3.06 -20.53 40.88
CA ASN A 250 2.93 -20.09 42.26
C ASN A 250 2.03 -18.86 42.36
N LEU A 251 2.17 -17.92 41.42
CA LEU A 251 1.33 -16.74 41.37
C LEU A 251 -0.13 -17.10 41.05
N ALA A 252 -0.38 -17.98 40.07
CA ALA A 252 -1.74 -18.46 39.79
C ALA A 252 -2.38 -19.16 41.01
N ASN A 253 -1.62 -20.01 41.72
CA ASN A 253 -2.10 -20.66 42.94
C ASN A 253 -2.39 -19.65 44.06
N LEU A 254 -1.54 -18.63 44.20
CA LEU A 254 -1.71 -17.55 45.20
C LEU A 254 -2.99 -16.73 44.95
N LEU A 255 -3.32 -16.49 43.68
CA LEU A 255 -4.43 -15.63 43.26
C LEU A 255 -5.79 -16.37 43.23
N THR A 256 -5.77 -17.70 43.20
CA THR A 256 -6.97 -18.52 43.18
C THR A 256 -7.81 -18.37 44.46
N GLY A 257 -9.12 -18.16 44.29
CA GLY A 257 -10.07 -17.96 45.36
C GLY A 257 -9.97 -16.60 46.07
N LYS A 258 -9.17 -15.65 45.55
CA LYS A 258 -8.92 -14.37 46.21
C LYS A 258 -9.92 -13.30 45.81
N ILE A 259 -10.09 -12.32 46.70
CA ILE A 259 -10.97 -11.18 46.46
C ILE A 259 -10.42 -10.36 45.30
N ALA A 260 -11.32 -9.98 44.40
CA ALA A 260 -11.03 -9.13 43.27
C ALA A 260 -11.87 -7.85 43.33
N LYS A 261 -11.31 -6.73 42.86
CA LYS A 261 -11.96 -5.43 42.80
C LYS A 261 -11.78 -4.82 41.42
N ILE A 262 -12.87 -4.37 40.80
CA ILE A 262 -12.79 -3.63 39.54
C ILE A 262 -12.26 -2.21 39.82
N LEU A 263 -11.16 -1.86 39.18
CA LEU A 263 -10.56 -0.52 39.22
C LEU A 263 -11.13 0.39 38.14
N VAL A 264 -11.36 -0.18 36.96
CA VAL A 264 -11.90 0.54 35.80
C VAL A 264 -12.87 -0.39 35.11
N ALA A 265 -14.08 0.10 34.89
CA ALA A 265 -15.02 -0.44 33.91
C ALA A 265 -15.42 0.71 32.98
N GLN A 266 -14.95 0.66 31.75
CA GLN A 266 -15.20 1.69 30.75
C GLN A 266 -15.79 1.06 29.50
N THR A 267 -16.99 1.49 29.14
CA THR A 267 -17.64 1.13 27.88
C THR A 267 -17.56 2.30 26.91
N GLU A 268 -17.02 2.04 25.72
CA GLU A 268 -17.00 2.98 24.61
C GLU A 268 -17.81 2.43 23.45
N HIS A 269 -18.74 3.24 22.94
CA HIS A 269 -19.45 2.93 21.72
C HIS A 269 -18.57 3.24 20.51
N LYS A 270 -18.28 2.24 19.68
CA LYS A 270 -17.40 2.34 18.51
C LYS A 270 -18.14 2.07 17.22
N LYS A 271 -17.66 2.70 16.15
CA LYS A 271 -18.18 2.54 14.79
C LYS A 271 -17.05 2.22 13.82
N GLU A 272 -17.24 1.22 12.99
CA GLU A 272 -16.29 0.76 12.00
C GLU A 272 -16.90 0.85 10.59
N PRO A 273 -16.24 1.57 9.65
CA PRO A 273 -16.67 1.63 8.27
C PRO A 273 -16.35 0.34 7.52
N ALA A 274 -17.09 0.09 6.43
CA ALA A 274 -16.82 -1.03 5.54
C ALA A 274 -15.37 -1.00 5.01
N PRO A 275 -14.79 -2.18 4.72
CA PRO A 275 -13.55 -2.28 3.97
C PRO A 275 -13.69 -1.57 2.63
N LEU A 276 -12.69 -0.80 2.22
CA LEU A 276 -12.73 -0.11 0.93
C LEU A 276 -12.79 -1.10 -0.25
N PRO A 277 -13.34 -0.67 -1.40
CA PRO A 277 -13.22 -1.38 -2.67
C PRO A 277 -11.81 -1.80 -3.03
N TYR A 278 -11.72 -2.84 -3.85
CA TYR A 278 -10.44 -3.45 -4.16
C TYR A 278 -9.62 -2.59 -5.13
N ASN A 279 -8.34 -2.46 -4.84
CA ASN A 279 -7.33 -2.33 -5.87
C ASN A 279 -6.92 -3.74 -6.34
N LEU A 280 -6.11 -3.85 -7.40
CA LEU A 280 -5.72 -5.14 -7.94
C LEU A 280 -5.02 -6.04 -6.91
N LEU A 281 -4.09 -5.49 -6.12
CA LEU A 281 -3.31 -6.28 -5.17
C LEU A 281 -4.18 -6.85 -4.04
N LYS A 282 -5.14 -6.07 -3.51
CA LYS A 282 -6.10 -6.56 -2.52
C LYS A 282 -7.08 -7.57 -3.13
N LEU A 283 -7.49 -7.39 -4.38
CA LEU A 283 -8.33 -8.39 -5.06
C LEU A 283 -7.59 -9.71 -5.25
N GLN A 284 -6.31 -9.67 -5.61
CA GLN A 284 -5.45 -10.85 -5.73
C GLN A 284 -5.27 -11.55 -4.38
N GLN A 285 -5.07 -10.78 -3.30
CA GLN A 285 -5.00 -11.33 -1.94
C GLN A 285 -6.31 -12.03 -1.56
N GLU A 286 -7.46 -11.39 -1.79
CA GLU A 286 -8.77 -11.96 -1.47
C GLU A 286 -9.08 -13.21 -2.32
N ALA A 287 -8.76 -13.18 -3.62
CA ALA A 287 -8.97 -14.31 -4.52
C ALA A 287 -8.05 -15.49 -4.17
N SER A 288 -6.81 -15.22 -3.76
CA SER A 288 -5.88 -16.23 -3.24
C SER A 288 -6.44 -16.87 -1.96
N ARG A 289 -6.95 -16.05 -1.03
CA ARG A 289 -7.53 -16.52 0.24
C ARG A 289 -8.78 -17.38 0.02
N LYS A 290 -9.73 -16.91 -0.79
CA LYS A 290 -11.03 -17.56 -0.98
C LYS A 290 -10.99 -18.74 -1.93
N PHE A 291 -10.18 -18.67 -2.97
CA PHE A 291 -10.26 -19.58 -4.12
C PHE A 291 -8.91 -20.21 -4.50
N GLY A 292 -7.81 -19.85 -3.83
CA GLY A 292 -6.47 -20.33 -4.17
C GLY A 292 -5.94 -19.80 -5.51
N TYR A 293 -6.53 -18.72 -6.05
CA TYR A 293 -6.14 -18.21 -7.36
C TYR A 293 -4.75 -17.55 -7.34
N LYS A 294 -4.00 -17.73 -8.43
CA LYS A 294 -2.72 -17.05 -8.63
C LYS A 294 -2.93 -15.61 -9.11
N PRO A 295 -1.99 -14.68 -8.83
CA PRO A 295 -2.08 -13.29 -9.27
C PRO A 295 -2.33 -13.12 -10.78
N ASP A 296 -1.67 -13.92 -11.62
CA ASP A 296 -1.81 -13.87 -13.09
C ASP A 296 -3.18 -14.35 -13.56
N ASP A 297 -3.74 -15.38 -12.91
CA ASP A 297 -5.10 -15.85 -13.20
C ASP A 297 -6.10 -14.73 -12.91
N VAL A 298 -5.97 -14.06 -11.76
CA VAL A 298 -6.84 -12.93 -11.37
C VAL A 298 -6.75 -11.79 -12.39
N MET A 299 -5.55 -11.47 -12.88
CA MET A 299 -5.36 -10.48 -13.95
C MET A 299 -6.11 -10.88 -15.21
N ALA A 300 -5.97 -12.12 -15.68
CA ALA A 300 -6.64 -12.61 -16.89
C ALA A 300 -8.17 -12.63 -16.74
N ILE A 301 -8.68 -13.07 -15.59
CA ILE A 301 -10.13 -13.13 -15.32
C ILE A 301 -10.72 -11.71 -15.27
N THR A 302 -10.08 -10.79 -14.55
CA THR A 302 -10.55 -9.39 -14.47
C THR A 302 -10.43 -8.67 -15.81
N GLN A 303 -9.42 -8.99 -16.62
CA GLN A 303 -9.32 -8.49 -18.00
C GLN A 303 -10.54 -8.92 -18.83
N SER A 304 -10.94 -10.19 -18.73
CA SER A 304 -12.14 -10.70 -19.39
C SER A 304 -13.42 -10.01 -18.89
N LEU A 305 -13.60 -9.89 -17.57
CA LEU A 305 -14.74 -9.17 -16.97
C LEU A 305 -14.84 -7.72 -17.48
N ARG A 306 -13.72 -7.02 -17.66
CA ARG A 306 -13.69 -5.64 -18.15
C ARG A 306 -13.91 -5.53 -19.67
N GLU A 307 -13.17 -6.30 -20.46
CA GLU A 307 -13.09 -6.09 -21.92
C GLU A 307 -14.13 -6.89 -22.71
N LYS A 308 -14.43 -8.11 -22.27
CA LYS A 308 -15.41 -8.98 -22.93
C LYS A 308 -16.82 -8.71 -22.42
N HIS A 309 -16.97 -8.61 -21.10
CA HIS A 309 -18.29 -8.52 -20.46
C HIS A 309 -18.67 -7.10 -20.01
N HIS A 310 -17.71 -6.18 -19.94
CA HIS A 310 -17.92 -4.80 -19.48
C HIS A 310 -18.55 -4.69 -18.10
N LEU A 311 -18.29 -5.66 -17.23
CA LEU A 311 -18.92 -5.79 -15.91
C LEU A 311 -18.17 -5.11 -14.77
N ILE A 312 -16.88 -4.85 -14.95
CA ILE A 312 -16.04 -4.16 -13.96
C ILE A 312 -15.24 -3.04 -14.61
N THR A 313 -14.81 -2.10 -13.78
CA THR A 313 -13.98 -0.95 -14.16
C THR A 313 -12.52 -1.36 -14.39
N TYR A 314 -11.62 -0.39 -14.58
CA TYR A 314 -10.21 -0.63 -14.87
C TYR A 314 -9.56 -1.62 -13.88
N ASN A 315 -9.10 -2.77 -14.38
CA ASN A 315 -8.69 -3.91 -13.56
C ASN A 315 -7.25 -3.85 -13.06
N ARG A 316 -6.46 -2.84 -13.43
CA ARG A 316 -5.06 -2.66 -12.98
C ARG A 316 -4.89 -1.49 -12.04
N SER A 317 -5.97 -1.06 -11.40
CA SER A 317 -5.95 0.07 -10.46
C SER A 317 -5.16 -0.26 -9.20
N ASP A 318 -4.38 0.71 -8.72
CA ASP A 318 -3.73 0.72 -7.41
C ASP A 318 -4.57 1.43 -6.33
N CYS A 319 -5.67 2.09 -6.72
CA CYS A 319 -6.53 2.88 -5.86
C CYS A 319 -7.68 2.06 -5.27
N GLN A 320 -8.10 2.42 -4.06
CA GLN A 320 -9.26 1.84 -3.35
C GLN A 320 -10.41 2.84 -3.14
N TYR A 321 -10.28 4.06 -3.68
CA TYR A 321 -11.26 5.13 -3.55
C TYR A 321 -12.00 5.34 -4.87
N LEU A 322 -13.13 6.03 -4.80
CA LEU A 322 -13.96 6.49 -5.91
C LEU A 322 -13.97 8.01 -5.93
N SER A 323 -14.18 8.60 -7.11
CA SER A 323 -14.30 10.06 -7.22
C SER A 323 -15.68 10.51 -6.72
N ASP A 324 -15.76 11.75 -6.26
CA ASP A 324 -16.99 12.34 -5.75
C ASP A 324 -18.14 12.36 -6.78
N GLU A 325 -17.80 12.45 -8.07
CA GLU A 325 -18.74 12.46 -9.19
C GLU A 325 -19.37 11.08 -9.45
N GLN A 326 -18.67 9.99 -9.11
CA GLN A 326 -19.20 8.63 -9.25
C GLN A 326 -20.32 8.32 -8.25
N PHE A 327 -20.58 9.22 -7.30
CA PHE A 327 -21.67 9.05 -6.34
C PHE A 327 -23.05 9.06 -7.02
N ASP A 328 -23.21 9.84 -8.09
CA ASP A 328 -24.48 9.92 -8.83
C ASP A 328 -24.81 8.62 -9.57
N ASP A 329 -23.80 7.78 -9.85
CA ASP A 329 -23.94 6.50 -10.56
C ASP A 329 -24.36 5.33 -9.64
N VAL A 330 -24.35 5.52 -8.32
CA VAL A 330 -24.54 4.44 -7.33
C VAL A 330 -25.82 3.65 -7.55
N GLY A 331 -26.94 4.35 -7.78
CA GLY A 331 -28.23 3.71 -8.04
C GLY A 331 -28.17 2.78 -9.26
N GLY A 332 -27.58 3.27 -10.36
CA GLY A 332 -27.41 2.50 -11.59
C GLY A 332 -26.51 1.27 -11.41
N VAL A 333 -25.41 1.41 -10.66
CA VAL A 333 -24.51 0.28 -10.39
C VAL A 333 -25.19 -0.78 -9.51
N LEU A 334 -25.92 -0.38 -8.45
CA LEU A 334 -26.66 -1.33 -7.61
C LEU A 334 -27.74 -2.09 -8.41
N SER A 335 -28.47 -1.39 -9.29
CA SER A 335 -29.43 -2.01 -10.21
C SER A 335 -28.75 -2.98 -11.19
N ALA A 336 -27.60 -2.61 -11.74
CA ALA A 336 -26.85 -3.47 -12.65
C ALA A 336 -26.31 -4.74 -11.98
N ILE A 337 -25.86 -4.63 -10.72
CA ILE A 337 -25.46 -5.79 -9.91
C ILE A 337 -26.66 -6.72 -9.69
N ALA A 338 -27.82 -6.17 -9.29
CA ALA A 338 -29.02 -6.98 -9.07
C ALA A 338 -29.48 -7.69 -10.35
N GLY A 339 -29.41 -7.01 -11.50
CA GLY A 339 -29.74 -7.60 -12.80
C GLY A 339 -28.73 -8.64 -13.31
N THR A 340 -27.44 -8.48 -12.98
CA THR A 340 -26.38 -9.41 -13.39
C THR A 340 -26.30 -10.63 -12.47
N PHE A 341 -26.50 -10.44 -11.17
CA PHE A 341 -26.35 -11.46 -10.15
C PHE A 341 -27.53 -11.44 -9.18
N ASP A 342 -28.61 -12.12 -9.58
CA ASP A 342 -29.91 -12.09 -8.89
C ASP A 342 -29.83 -12.50 -7.41
N LEU A 343 -28.91 -13.39 -7.03
CA LEU A 343 -28.70 -13.77 -5.62
C LEU A 343 -28.27 -12.60 -4.72
N MET A 344 -27.80 -11.48 -5.28
CA MET A 344 -27.49 -10.24 -4.54
C MET A 344 -28.59 -9.19 -4.61
N SER A 345 -29.72 -9.43 -5.30
CA SER A 345 -30.82 -8.47 -5.43
C SER A 345 -31.34 -7.99 -4.06
N GLY A 346 -31.47 -8.91 -3.10
CA GLY A 346 -31.85 -8.59 -1.72
C GLY A 346 -30.82 -7.73 -1.00
N ALA A 347 -29.52 -7.93 -1.25
CA ALA A 347 -28.46 -7.09 -0.67
C ALA A 347 -28.47 -5.68 -1.29
N CYS A 348 -28.63 -5.58 -2.62
CA CYS A 348 -28.78 -4.29 -3.30
C CYS A 348 -30.01 -3.52 -2.84
N SER A 349 -31.14 -4.21 -2.61
CA SER A 349 -32.38 -3.56 -2.17
C SER A 349 -32.31 -3.00 -0.75
N ASN A 350 -31.46 -3.58 0.10
CA ASN A 350 -31.22 -3.13 1.47
C ASN A 350 -30.11 -2.06 1.57
N ALA A 351 -29.40 -1.79 0.47
CA ALA A 351 -28.40 -0.73 0.41
C ALA A 351 -29.06 0.65 0.34
N ASN A 352 -28.46 1.65 0.99
CA ASN A 352 -28.89 3.05 0.89
C ASN A 352 -28.03 3.79 -0.15
N PRO A 353 -28.52 4.02 -1.38
CA PRO A 353 -27.75 4.71 -2.41
C PRO A 353 -27.43 6.17 -2.07
N SER A 354 -28.16 6.79 -1.14
CA SER A 354 -27.88 8.14 -0.66
C SER A 354 -26.79 8.20 0.42
N GLN A 355 -26.25 7.05 0.85
CA GLN A 355 -25.16 6.99 1.82
C GLN A 355 -23.81 7.27 1.16
N LYS A 356 -23.26 8.47 1.37
CA LYS A 356 -21.90 8.82 0.92
C LYS A 356 -20.87 8.48 2.00
N GLY A 357 -20.26 7.29 1.87
CA GLY A 357 -19.20 6.82 2.77
C GLY A 357 -17.81 7.36 2.43
N ARG A 358 -16.81 7.00 3.25
CA ARG A 358 -15.38 7.39 3.08
C ARG A 358 -14.74 6.98 1.74
N VAL A 359 -15.39 6.10 1.00
CA VAL A 359 -14.92 5.59 -0.30
C VAL A 359 -14.90 6.70 -1.36
N PHE A 360 -15.84 7.65 -1.29
CA PHE A 360 -15.89 8.79 -2.20
C PHE A 360 -14.94 9.88 -1.69
N ASN A 361 -13.79 10.01 -2.35
CA ASN A 361 -12.77 10.96 -1.99
C ASN A 361 -11.88 11.25 -3.20
N SER A 362 -12.25 12.26 -4.00
CA SER A 362 -11.50 12.61 -5.21
C SER A 362 -10.02 12.95 -4.93
N ALA A 363 -9.68 13.43 -3.73
CA ALA A 363 -8.29 13.73 -3.36
C ALA A 363 -7.43 12.47 -3.15
N LYS A 364 -8.04 11.29 -3.01
CA LYS A 364 -7.35 10.00 -2.87
C LYS A 364 -7.44 9.12 -4.12
N VAL A 365 -8.12 9.59 -5.17
CA VAL A 365 -8.15 8.93 -6.47
C VAL A 365 -6.83 9.22 -7.20
N THR A 366 -6.21 8.19 -7.78
CA THR A 366 -4.98 8.32 -8.56
C THR A 366 -5.33 8.50 -10.03
N ALA A 367 -4.52 7.96 -10.95
CA ALA A 367 -4.88 7.82 -12.36
C ALA A 367 -6.19 7.05 -12.55
N HIS A 368 -6.42 6.07 -11.67
CA HIS A 368 -7.60 5.21 -11.68
C HIS A 368 -8.28 5.24 -10.31
N HIS A 369 -9.53 4.81 -10.28
CA HIS A 369 -10.29 4.58 -9.06
C HIS A 369 -10.38 3.07 -8.79
N ALA A 370 -11.04 2.66 -7.70
CA ALA A 370 -11.16 1.25 -7.34
C ALA A 370 -11.84 0.35 -8.39
N ILE A 371 -11.53 -0.94 -8.33
CA ILE A 371 -12.17 -1.98 -9.15
C ILE A 371 -13.57 -2.24 -8.58
N ILE A 372 -14.60 -1.79 -9.30
CA ILE A 372 -16.01 -1.89 -8.93
C ILE A 372 -16.84 -2.42 -10.11
N PRO A 373 -18.08 -2.89 -9.88
CA PRO A 373 -18.99 -3.18 -10.98
C PRO A 373 -19.35 -1.91 -11.77
N THR A 374 -19.70 -2.07 -13.04
CA THR A 374 -20.22 -0.99 -13.91
C THR A 374 -21.75 -0.96 -13.87
N GLN A 375 -22.36 -0.05 -14.61
CA GLN A 375 -23.81 0.00 -14.84
C GLN A 375 -24.29 -1.03 -15.89
N THR A 376 -23.41 -1.90 -16.39
CA THR A 376 -23.74 -2.92 -17.39
C THR A 376 -24.44 -4.11 -16.73
N VAL A 377 -25.60 -4.52 -17.28
CA VAL A 377 -26.25 -5.78 -16.91
C VAL A 377 -25.68 -6.92 -17.76
N GLY A 378 -25.00 -7.88 -17.13
CA GLY A 378 -24.44 -9.05 -17.78
C GLY A 378 -25.34 -10.28 -17.72
N ASN A 379 -25.11 -11.21 -18.64
CA ASN A 379 -25.71 -12.54 -18.58
C ASN A 379 -24.85 -13.46 -17.67
N TRP A 380 -25.31 -13.72 -16.45
CA TRP A 380 -24.61 -14.55 -15.46
C TRP A 380 -24.14 -15.90 -16.00
N SER A 381 -25.00 -16.58 -16.78
CA SER A 381 -24.74 -17.91 -17.32
C SER A 381 -23.66 -17.92 -18.40
N SER A 382 -23.31 -16.76 -18.96
CA SER A 382 -22.22 -16.61 -19.93
C SER A 382 -20.84 -16.44 -19.29
N LEU A 383 -20.79 -16.21 -17.97
CA LEU A 383 -19.56 -16.09 -17.20
C LEU A 383 -19.06 -17.48 -16.80
N SER A 384 -17.75 -17.70 -16.94
CA SER A 384 -17.08 -18.86 -16.33
C SER A 384 -17.16 -18.81 -14.81
N GLU A 385 -17.00 -19.96 -14.15
CA GLU A 385 -17.02 -20.04 -12.69
C GLU A 385 -16.01 -19.08 -12.02
N LYS A 386 -14.80 -18.98 -12.59
CA LYS A 386 -13.77 -18.05 -12.09
C LYS A 386 -14.17 -16.58 -12.24
N GLU A 387 -14.80 -16.21 -13.36
CA GLU A 387 -15.35 -14.86 -13.58
C GLU A 387 -16.48 -14.56 -12.58
N GLN A 388 -17.39 -15.50 -12.37
CA GLN A 388 -18.46 -15.39 -11.38
C GLN A 388 -17.89 -15.20 -9.97
N ASN A 389 -16.86 -15.96 -9.60
CA ASN A 389 -16.24 -15.88 -8.27
C ASN A 389 -15.61 -14.51 -8.00
N LEU A 390 -14.90 -13.93 -8.98
CA LEU A 390 -14.35 -12.57 -8.82
C LEU A 390 -15.42 -11.50 -8.84
N TYR A 391 -16.44 -11.61 -9.71
CA TYR A 391 -17.54 -10.64 -9.72
C TYR A 391 -18.29 -10.62 -8.37
N LYS A 392 -18.55 -11.79 -7.75
CA LYS A 392 -19.20 -11.89 -6.43
C LYS A 392 -18.46 -11.07 -5.37
N VAL A 393 -17.13 -11.21 -5.27
CA VAL A 393 -16.36 -10.51 -4.23
C VAL A 393 -16.30 -9.01 -4.49
N ILE A 394 -16.14 -8.60 -5.75
CA ILE A 394 -16.14 -7.19 -6.16
C ILE A 394 -17.49 -6.54 -5.87
N ALA A 395 -18.59 -7.17 -6.29
CA ALA A 395 -19.95 -6.69 -6.08
C ALA A 395 -20.30 -6.59 -4.59
N ARG A 396 -20.03 -7.64 -3.79
CA ARG A 396 -20.24 -7.62 -2.33
C ARG A 396 -19.56 -6.44 -1.65
N ASN A 397 -18.29 -6.20 -1.98
CA ASN A 397 -17.53 -5.12 -1.35
C ASN A 397 -18.05 -3.73 -1.76
N TYR A 398 -18.48 -3.56 -3.01
CA TYR A 398 -19.15 -2.32 -3.46
C TYR A 398 -20.47 -2.09 -2.72
N ILE A 399 -21.35 -3.10 -2.64
CA ILE A 399 -22.64 -3.03 -1.91
C ILE A 399 -22.42 -2.64 -0.44
N ALA A 400 -21.37 -3.17 0.20
CA ALA A 400 -21.04 -2.88 1.59
C ALA A 400 -20.81 -1.39 1.87
N GLN A 401 -20.41 -0.58 0.88
CA GLN A 401 -20.20 0.86 1.06
C GLN A 401 -21.50 1.63 1.37
N PHE A 402 -22.64 1.01 1.05
CA PHE A 402 -23.98 1.60 1.15
C PHE A 402 -24.81 0.98 2.29
N TYR A 403 -24.18 0.21 3.16
CA TYR A 403 -24.77 -0.29 4.39
C TYR A 403 -24.33 0.59 5.58
N PRO A 404 -25.13 0.71 6.65
CA PRO A 404 -24.72 1.41 7.86
C PRO A 404 -23.38 0.91 8.42
N LEU A 405 -22.70 1.75 9.20
CA LEU A 405 -21.48 1.37 9.91
C LEU A 405 -21.75 0.15 10.82
N TYR A 406 -20.73 -0.67 11.02
CA TYR A 406 -20.75 -1.69 12.06
C TYR A 406 -20.53 -0.98 13.39
N GLU A 407 -21.41 -1.22 14.36
CA GLU A 407 -21.37 -0.58 15.68
C GLU A 407 -21.32 -1.64 16.77
N TYR A 408 -20.48 -1.40 17.77
CA TYR A 408 -20.33 -2.26 18.94
C TYR A 408 -19.94 -1.43 20.16
N ASP A 409 -20.30 -1.94 21.32
CA ASP A 409 -19.81 -1.43 22.59
C ASP A 409 -18.56 -2.22 23.00
N GLU A 410 -17.42 -1.55 23.13
CA GLU A 410 -16.19 -2.13 23.67
C GLU A 410 -16.11 -1.81 25.16
N THR A 411 -16.15 -2.84 26.00
CA THR A 411 -15.99 -2.70 27.45
C THR A 411 -14.61 -3.16 27.87
N LYS A 412 -13.82 -2.26 28.45
CA LYS A 412 -12.52 -2.56 29.04
C LYS A 412 -12.65 -2.62 30.55
N ILE A 413 -12.26 -3.75 31.12
CA ILE A 413 -12.17 -3.97 32.57
C ILE A 413 -10.70 -4.01 32.95
N MET A 414 -10.34 -3.22 33.97
CA MET A 414 -9.12 -3.40 34.74
C MET A 414 -9.52 -3.73 36.17
N LEU A 415 -8.97 -4.80 36.72
CA LEU A 415 -9.29 -5.27 38.07
C LEU A 415 -8.03 -5.66 38.82
N ASP A 416 -8.08 -5.56 40.14
CA ASP A 416 -7.04 -6.05 41.03
C ASP A 416 -7.53 -7.28 41.76
N VAL A 417 -6.71 -8.33 41.77
CA VAL A 417 -6.83 -9.44 42.71
C VAL A 417 -5.92 -9.14 43.90
N ILE A 418 -6.48 -9.13 45.12
CA ILE A 418 -5.79 -8.63 46.31
C ILE A 418 -5.39 -9.79 47.22
N VAL A 419 -4.11 -9.86 47.57
CA VAL A 419 -3.55 -10.85 48.50
C VAL A 419 -2.67 -10.13 49.52
N ASP A 420 -2.99 -10.25 50.81
CA ASP A 420 -2.22 -9.65 51.91
C ASP A 420 -1.90 -8.15 51.72
N GLY A 421 -2.85 -7.40 51.14
CA GLY A 421 -2.70 -5.97 50.83
C GLY A 421 -1.94 -5.66 49.55
N VAL A 422 -1.43 -6.67 48.84
CA VAL A 422 -0.77 -6.54 47.54
C VAL A 422 -1.79 -6.76 46.41
N ALA A 423 -1.87 -5.79 45.50
CA ALA A 423 -2.74 -5.86 44.33
C ALA A 423 -2.03 -6.45 43.11
N TYR A 424 -2.69 -7.37 42.41
CA TYR A 424 -2.23 -7.97 41.16
C TYR A 424 -3.23 -7.63 40.04
N GLN A 425 -2.76 -6.90 39.03
CA GLN A 425 -3.64 -6.32 38.02
C GLN A 425 -3.97 -7.32 36.91
N PHE A 426 -5.24 -7.36 36.52
CA PHE A 426 -5.76 -8.11 35.39
C PHE A 426 -6.56 -7.20 34.46
N GLN A 427 -6.63 -7.57 33.18
CA GLN A 427 -7.41 -6.86 32.17
C GLN A 427 -8.29 -7.82 31.37
N ALA A 428 -9.48 -7.36 31.01
CA ALA A 428 -10.35 -8.02 30.05
C ALA A 428 -10.95 -6.98 29.10
N THR A 429 -11.15 -7.37 27.85
CA THR A 429 -11.91 -6.56 26.87
C THR A 429 -13.06 -7.42 26.36
N ALA A 430 -14.27 -6.87 26.33
CA ALA A 430 -15.43 -7.48 25.71
C ALA A 430 -15.98 -6.58 24.62
N ARG A 431 -16.57 -7.18 23.59
CA ARG A 431 -17.31 -6.45 22.55
C ARG A 431 -18.71 -7.00 22.45
N VAL A 432 -19.68 -6.10 22.43
CA VAL A 432 -21.08 -6.44 22.18
C VAL A 432 -21.55 -5.71 20.95
N ASP A 433 -21.92 -6.47 19.92
CA ASP A 433 -22.47 -5.92 18.68
C ASP A 433 -23.77 -5.18 18.97
N THR A 434 -23.83 -3.89 18.63
CA THR A 434 -25.03 -3.05 18.80
C THR A 434 -25.75 -2.83 17.48
N ALA A 435 -25.00 -2.79 16.37
CA ALA A 435 -25.56 -2.81 15.02
C ALA A 435 -24.60 -3.49 14.04
N MET A 436 -25.04 -4.57 13.39
CA MET A 436 -24.17 -5.31 12.46
C MET A 436 -23.80 -4.54 11.17
N GLY A 437 -24.61 -3.57 10.76
CA GLY A 437 -24.32 -2.74 9.57
C GLY A 437 -23.90 -3.55 8.33
N TRP A 438 -22.84 -3.10 7.66
CA TRP A 438 -22.21 -3.77 6.51
C TRP A 438 -21.67 -5.17 6.82
N LYS A 439 -21.32 -5.47 8.08
CA LYS A 439 -20.75 -6.76 8.51
C LYS A 439 -21.71 -7.93 8.27
N LYS A 440 -23.01 -7.66 8.13
CA LYS A 440 -24.03 -8.64 7.70
C LYS A 440 -23.69 -9.33 6.37
N LEU A 441 -23.00 -8.63 5.46
CA LEU A 441 -22.59 -9.17 4.16
C LEU A 441 -21.40 -10.14 4.24
N TYR A 442 -20.78 -10.26 5.42
CA TYR A 442 -19.55 -11.02 5.66
C TYR A 442 -19.71 -12.14 6.71
N THR A 443 -20.94 -12.43 7.14
CA THR A 443 -21.23 -13.42 8.19
C THR A 443 -20.69 -14.82 7.91
N HIS A 444 -20.60 -15.21 6.64
CA HIS A 444 -20.06 -16.50 6.19
C HIS A 444 -18.66 -16.38 5.58
N ASP A 445 -17.95 -15.27 5.84
CA ASP A 445 -16.60 -15.03 5.31
C ASP A 445 -15.50 -15.43 6.31
N THR A 446 -15.43 -16.73 6.61
CA THR A 446 -14.47 -17.28 7.55
C THR A 446 -13.02 -17.01 7.11
N GLY A 447 -12.14 -16.74 8.09
CA GLY A 447 -10.73 -16.46 7.84
C GLY A 447 -10.43 -15.10 7.19
N ASN A 448 -11.41 -14.19 7.12
CA ASN A 448 -11.18 -12.82 6.65
C ASN A 448 -10.70 -11.93 7.81
N GLU A 449 -9.41 -11.59 7.82
CA GLU A 449 -8.77 -10.77 8.86
C GLU A 449 -9.36 -9.35 8.96
N GLU A 450 -9.94 -8.80 7.88
CA GLU A 450 -10.53 -7.45 7.91
C GLU A 450 -11.89 -7.41 8.64
N VAL A 451 -12.49 -8.56 8.95
CA VAL A 451 -13.81 -8.67 9.63
C VAL A 451 -13.78 -9.54 10.90
N ALA A 452 -12.67 -10.23 11.16
CA ALA A 452 -12.50 -11.10 12.32
C ALA A 452 -12.44 -10.28 13.63
N LEU A 453 -12.97 -10.86 14.71
CA LEU A 453 -12.76 -10.32 16.05
C LEU A 453 -11.36 -10.74 16.54
N PRO A 454 -10.66 -9.89 17.32
CA PRO A 454 -9.44 -10.29 17.99
C PRO A 454 -9.67 -11.46 18.96
N ASP A 455 -8.70 -12.38 19.05
CA ASP A 455 -8.78 -13.60 19.88
C ASP A 455 -8.89 -13.31 21.39
N ASP A 456 -8.49 -12.11 21.84
CA ASP A 456 -8.47 -11.68 23.24
C ASP A 456 -9.74 -10.96 23.70
N VAL A 457 -10.76 -10.89 22.84
CA VAL A 457 -12.06 -10.30 23.17
C VAL A 457 -12.99 -11.36 23.77
N ALA A 458 -13.44 -11.11 24.99
CA ALA A 458 -14.42 -11.95 25.67
C ALA A 458 -15.78 -11.92 24.96
N SER A 459 -16.43 -13.09 24.89
CA SER A 459 -17.76 -13.28 24.30
C SER A 459 -18.92 -12.94 25.24
N VAL A 460 -18.62 -12.54 26.48
CA VAL A 460 -19.59 -12.21 27.54
C VAL A 460 -19.82 -10.69 27.59
N ASP A 461 -21.05 -10.26 27.82
CA ASP A 461 -21.38 -8.85 28.02
C ASP A 461 -20.90 -8.36 29.39
N LEU A 462 -19.97 -7.40 29.40
CA LEU A 462 -19.39 -6.82 30.61
C LEU A 462 -19.94 -5.43 30.94
N ARG A 463 -20.90 -4.89 30.18
CA ARG A 463 -21.40 -3.51 30.32
C ARG A 463 -22.11 -3.25 31.65
N SER A 464 -22.59 -4.29 32.33
CA SER A 464 -23.25 -4.18 33.63
C SER A 464 -22.27 -3.95 34.78
N LEU A 465 -20.99 -4.27 34.60
CA LEU A 465 -19.95 -4.16 35.61
C LEU A 465 -19.51 -2.70 35.80
N LYS A 466 -19.21 -2.33 37.04
CA LYS A 466 -18.88 -0.96 37.42
C LYS A 466 -17.56 -0.88 38.18
N THR A 467 -16.94 0.29 38.10
CA THR A 467 -15.79 0.63 38.92
C THR A 467 -16.16 0.48 40.40
N SER A 468 -15.26 -0.13 41.18
CA SER A 468 -15.42 -0.52 42.59
C SER A 468 -16.32 -1.72 42.87
N ASP A 469 -16.86 -2.40 41.87
CA ASP A 469 -17.50 -3.70 42.09
C ASP A 469 -16.50 -4.67 42.72
N MET A 470 -17.00 -5.44 43.68
CA MET A 470 -16.25 -6.47 44.40
C MET A 470 -16.69 -7.84 43.92
N GLY A 471 -15.73 -8.75 43.82
CA GLY A 471 -15.94 -10.09 43.32
C GLY A 471 -14.79 -11.00 43.73
N GLN A 472 -14.60 -12.06 42.97
CA GLN A 472 -13.59 -13.07 43.27
C GLN A 472 -12.90 -13.54 41.99
N CYS A 473 -11.59 -13.75 42.07
CA CYS A 473 -10.90 -14.62 41.12
C CYS A 473 -11.15 -16.06 41.57
N VAL A 474 -12.09 -16.75 40.94
CA VAL A 474 -12.53 -18.10 41.33
C VAL A 474 -11.38 -19.08 41.12
N THR A 475 -10.79 -19.04 39.93
CA THR A 475 -9.65 -19.85 39.53
C THR A 475 -8.67 -18.98 38.76
N ALA A 476 -7.37 -19.14 39.01
CA ALA A 476 -6.33 -18.58 38.17
C ALA A 476 -5.48 -19.70 37.58
N HIS A 477 -5.16 -19.55 36.30
CA HIS A 477 -4.47 -20.55 35.50
C HIS A 477 -3.17 -19.97 34.97
N ALA A 478 -2.06 -20.68 35.19
CA ALA A 478 -0.81 -20.41 34.50
C ALA A 478 -0.80 -21.21 33.18
N ASN A 479 -0.98 -20.51 32.07
CA ASN A 479 -0.99 -21.12 30.74
C ASN A 479 0.43 -21.08 30.17
N GLU A 480 0.98 -22.25 29.88
CA GLU A 480 2.25 -22.40 29.19
C GLU A 480 2.03 -22.24 27.68
N HIS A 481 2.85 -21.39 27.07
CA HIS A 481 2.86 -21.15 25.64
C HIS A 481 4.25 -21.38 25.09
N GLU A 482 4.28 -21.86 23.85
CA GLU A 482 5.51 -21.99 23.08
C GLU A 482 5.64 -20.78 22.13
N THR A 483 6.80 -20.13 22.10
CA THR A 483 7.08 -19.15 21.05
C THR A 483 7.07 -19.88 19.71
N LYS A 484 6.31 -19.35 18.75
CA LYS A 484 6.25 -19.88 17.38
C LYS A 484 7.10 -19.01 16.46
N PRO A 485 7.78 -19.60 15.48
CA PRO A 485 8.40 -18.81 14.43
C PRO A 485 7.30 -18.06 13.66
N PRO A 486 7.65 -16.93 13.01
CA PRO A 486 6.80 -16.35 11.99
C PRO A 486 6.41 -17.40 10.94
N ALA A 487 5.12 -17.49 10.62
CA ALA A 487 4.63 -18.45 9.63
C ALA A 487 5.29 -18.21 8.26
N LEU A 488 5.63 -19.29 7.57
CA LEU A 488 6.13 -19.22 6.20
C LEU A 488 5.09 -18.54 5.29
N TYR A 489 5.58 -17.87 4.25
CA TYR A 489 4.67 -17.18 3.35
C TYR A 489 3.81 -18.17 2.56
N THR A 490 2.49 -18.02 2.68
CA THR A 490 1.54 -18.38 1.63
C THR A 490 1.44 -17.24 0.62
N MET A 491 0.90 -17.52 -0.57
CA MET A 491 0.63 -16.47 -1.57
C MET A 491 -0.22 -15.33 -0.99
N THR A 492 -1.26 -15.66 -0.22
CA THR A 492 -2.12 -14.69 0.47
C THR A 492 -1.32 -13.79 1.41
N SER A 493 -0.50 -14.38 2.29
CA SER A 493 0.28 -13.61 3.27
C SER A 493 1.40 -12.78 2.61
N LEU A 494 1.98 -13.27 1.51
CA LEU A 494 2.98 -12.52 0.75
C LEU A 494 2.34 -11.30 0.10
N LEU A 495 1.23 -11.46 -0.63
CA LEU A 495 0.49 -10.34 -1.24
C LEU A 495 0.06 -9.32 -0.18
N GLY A 496 -0.42 -9.80 0.98
CA GLY A 496 -0.76 -8.95 2.11
C GLY A 496 0.42 -8.12 2.61
N ASP A 497 1.61 -8.69 2.66
CA ASP A 497 2.82 -7.97 3.05
C ASP A 497 3.34 -7.00 1.98
N LEU A 498 3.15 -7.32 0.69
CA LEU A 498 3.48 -6.41 -0.40
C LEU A 498 2.63 -5.13 -0.37
N THR A 499 1.38 -5.20 0.14
CA THR A 499 0.57 -3.98 0.38
C THR A 499 1.14 -3.09 1.48
N LYS A 500 2.02 -3.62 2.34
CA LYS A 500 2.54 -2.98 3.55
C LYS A 500 4.07 -2.96 3.58
N VAL A 501 4.74 -2.96 2.43
CA VAL A 501 6.21 -3.11 2.34
C VAL A 501 6.99 -2.07 3.16
N ALA A 502 6.41 -0.88 3.36
CA ALA A 502 6.98 0.17 4.20
C ALA A 502 7.31 -0.29 5.63
N LYS A 503 6.59 -1.28 6.18
CA LYS A 503 6.87 -1.84 7.52
C LYS A 503 8.24 -2.52 7.64
N TYR A 504 8.82 -2.92 6.50
CA TYR A 504 10.14 -3.56 6.44
C TYR A 504 11.29 -2.58 6.24
N VAL A 505 10.98 -1.29 6.06
CA VAL A 505 11.97 -0.24 5.85
C VAL A 505 12.47 0.24 7.21
N LYS A 506 13.75 -0.01 7.48
CA LYS A 506 14.37 0.35 8.77
C LYS A 506 14.67 1.84 8.90
N ASP A 507 14.93 2.53 7.78
CA ASP A 507 15.17 3.98 7.79
C ASP A 507 13.83 4.72 7.95
N PRO A 508 13.59 5.41 9.07
CA PRO A 508 12.32 6.11 9.31
C PRO A 508 12.00 7.19 8.26
N ARG A 509 13.01 7.72 7.56
CA ARG A 509 12.83 8.70 6.47
C ARG A 509 12.19 8.08 5.23
N LEU A 510 12.43 6.78 5.02
CA LEU A 510 11.94 6.02 3.88
C LEU A 510 10.71 5.17 4.26
N ALA A 511 10.48 4.93 5.55
CA ALA A 511 9.30 4.25 6.10
C ALA A 511 8.05 5.15 6.14
N ILE A 512 7.85 5.99 5.12
CA ILE A 512 6.62 6.76 4.96
C ILE A 512 5.55 5.79 4.45
N PRO A 513 4.38 5.68 5.10
CA PRO A 513 3.28 4.87 4.59
C PRO A 513 2.94 5.25 3.15
N THR A 514 2.54 4.27 2.35
CA THR A 514 2.00 4.46 0.99
C THR A 514 0.72 5.29 0.95
N GLU A 515 0.14 5.65 2.10
CA GLU A 515 -0.80 6.76 2.20
C GLU A 515 -0.02 8.06 2.53
N PRO A 516 -0.05 9.07 1.66
CA PRO A 516 0.42 10.38 2.07
C PRO A 516 -0.52 10.86 3.19
N LYS A 517 -0.04 10.82 4.44
CA LYS A 517 -0.46 11.80 5.43
C LYS A 517 0.02 13.15 4.88
N ILE A 518 -0.81 13.76 4.03
CA ILE A 518 -0.70 15.16 3.71
C ILE A 518 -1.03 15.87 5.02
N CYS A 519 0.00 16.11 5.83
CA CYS A 519 -0.05 17.12 6.86
C CYS A 519 -0.25 18.45 6.12
N TYR A 520 -1.48 18.93 6.09
CA TYR A 520 -1.91 20.20 5.47
C TYR A 520 -1.28 21.46 6.08
N ASN A 521 -0.13 21.35 6.74
CA ASN A 521 0.62 22.48 7.31
C ASN A 521 2.12 22.42 7.02
N THR A 522 2.55 21.68 6.00
CA THR A 522 3.95 21.73 5.54
C THR A 522 4.01 22.57 4.26
N PRO A 523 4.58 23.79 4.26
CA PRO A 523 4.78 24.54 3.03
C PRO A 523 5.61 23.68 2.07
N MET A 524 5.20 23.62 0.79
CA MET A 524 5.84 22.84 -0.28
C MET A 524 7.36 22.88 -0.15
N ALA A 525 7.95 21.79 0.34
CA ALA A 525 9.37 21.71 0.56
C ALA A 525 10.03 21.22 -0.73
N TYR A 526 10.54 22.15 -1.54
CA TYR A 526 11.37 21.85 -2.70
C TYR A 526 12.57 20.97 -2.31
N SER A 527 12.88 19.95 -3.11
CA SER A 527 13.98 18.98 -2.87
C SER A 527 15.36 19.64 -2.94
N ASP A 528 16.35 19.06 -2.26
CA ASP A 528 17.71 19.64 -2.21
C ASP A 528 18.39 19.65 -3.59
N ASP A 529 18.15 18.62 -4.40
CA ASP A 529 18.66 18.55 -5.78
C ASP A 529 18.10 19.69 -6.64
N PHE A 530 16.79 19.98 -6.53
CA PHE A 530 16.16 21.10 -7.23
C PHE A 530 16.71 22.45 -6.79
N ARG A 531 16.96 22.63 -5.48
CA ARG A 531 17.61 23.86 -4.96
C ARG A 531 18.99 24.05 -5.55
N GLN A 532 19.80 23.00 -5.56
CA GLN A 532 21.16 23.04 -6.09
C GLN A 532 21.17 23.24 -7.61
N GLN A 533 20.19 22.71 -8.33
CA GLN A 533 19.99 22.99 -9.75
C GLN A 533 19.73 24.49 -9.99
N VAL A 534 18.78 25.09 -9.26
CA VAL A 534 18.44 26.52 -9.40
C VAL A 534 19.63 27.41 -9.01
N LEU A 535 20.35 27.09 -7.93
CA LEU A 535 21.53 27.84 -7.50
C LEU A 535 22.71 27.73 -8.47
N ARG A 536 22.90 26.57 -9.12
CA ARG A 536 23.90 26.42 -10.19
C ARG A 536 23.61 27.36 -11.36
N GLN A 537 22.36 27.44 -11.80
CA GLN A 537 21.99 28.36 -12.88
C GLN A 537 22.10 29.84 -12.49
N LEU A 538 21.85 30.17 -11.21
CA LEU A 538 22.14 31.50 -10.68
C LEU A 538 23.64 31.84 -10.77
N ASN A 539 24.51 30.88 -10.46
CA ASN A 539 25.97 31.03 -10.59
C ASN A 539 26.44 31.08 -12.05
N CYS A 540 25.65 30.55 -12.99
CA CYS A 540 25.89 30.67 -14.44
C CYS A 540 25.35 31.98 -15.05
N GLY A 541 24.91 32.94 -14.24
CA GLY A 541 24.56 34.30 -14.69
C GLY A 541 23.08 34.57 -14.94
N LYS A 542 22.17 33.61 -14.69
CA LYS A 542 20.73 33.89 -14.73
C LYS A 542 20.31 34.77 -13.56
N THR A 543 19.35 35.67 -13.79
CA THR A 543 18.79 36.53 -12.73
C THR A 543 17.75 35.79 -11.88
N TYR A 544 17.51 36.25 -10.65
CA TYR A 544 16.47 35.68 -9.78
C TYR A 544 15.08 35.69 -10.44
N ARG A 545 14.76 36.70 -11.27
CA ARG A 545 13.47 36.84 -11.94
C ARG A 545 13.29 35.80 -13.05
N GLN A 546 14.32 35.59 -13.86
CA GLN A 546 14.33 34.56 -14.90
C GLN A 546 14.18 33.16 -14.29
N LEU A 547 14.90 32.88 -13.20
CA LEU A 547 14.77 31.59 -12.50
C LEU A 547 13.40 31.44 -11.83
N ALA A 548 12.84 32.51 -11.27
CA ALA A 548 11.51 32.48 -10.66
C ALA A 548 10.41 32.14 -11.67
N GLU A 549 10.47 32.72 -12.88
CA GLU A 549 9.56 32.43 -13.99
C GLU A 549 9.78 31.01 -14.55
N GLU A 550 11.03 30.64 -14.81
CA GLU A 550 11.39 29.33 -15.39
C GLU A 550 11.02 28.15 -14.48
N TYR A 551 11.21 28.31 -13.17
CA TYR A 551 10.98 27.24 -12.20
C TYR A 551 9.65 27.38 -11.44
N ASN A 552 8.84 28.39 -11.76
CA ASN A 552 7.58 28.71 -11.09
C ASN A 552 7.70 28.76 -9.55
N ILE A 553 8.72 29.48 -9.07
CA ILE A 553 9.01 29.67 -7.64
C ILE A 553 9.19 31.15 -7.34
N SER A 554 8.89 31.58 -6.11
CA SER A 554 9.09 32.99 -5.77
C SER A 554 10.58 33.38 -5.78
N THR A 555 10.88 34.61 -6.19
CA THR A 555 12.23 35.18 -6.07
C THR A 555 12.75 35.13 -4.63
N ARG A 556 11.86 35.27 -3.64
CA ARG A 556 12.16 35.14 -2.21
C ARG A 556 12.61 33.73 -1.82
N THR A 557 12.06 32.70 -2.46
CA THR A 557 12.47 31.30 -2.28
C THR A 557 13.93 31.10 -2.72
N ILE A 558 14.29 31.65 -3.89
CA ILE A 558 15.65 31.54 -4.44
C ILE A 558 16.66 32.31 -3.58
N LEU A 559 16.29 33.50 -3.09
CA LEU A 559 17.11 34.28 -2.16
C LEU A 559 17.36 33.51 -0.85
N ASN A 560 16.35 32.82 -0.32
CA ASN A 560 16.49 32.00 0.88
C ASN A 560 17.43 30.81 0.67
N TRP A 561 17.40 30.18 -0.51
CA TRP A 561 18.33 29.10 -0.86
C TRP A 561 19.76 29.60 -1.04
N LYS A 562 19.95 30.79 -1.62
CA LYS A 562 21.29 31.38 -1.72
C LYS A 562 21.89 31.65 -0.32
N ALA A 563 21.06 32.08 0.63
CA ALA A 563 21.48 32.32 2.01
C ALA A 563 21.68 31.03 2.82
N ASN A 564 20.99 29.93 2.47
CA ASN A 564 21.13 28.62 3.10
C ASN A 564 21.07 27.53 2.01
N PRO A 565 22.19 27.25 1.32
CA PRO A 565 22.22 26.33 0.17
C PRO A 565 21.80 24.91 0.54
N ASP A 566 22.20 24.47 1.74
CA ASP A 566 21.85 23.17 2.27
C ASP A 566 20.63 23.26 3.17
N ARG A 567 19.72 22.30 3.03
CA ARG A 567 18.61 22.16 3.97
C ARG A 567 19.17 21.80 5.34
N LYS A 568 18.90 22.66 6.33
CA LYS A 568 19.11 22.30 7.74
C LYS A 568 18.28 21.06 8.04
N VAL A 569 18.95 19.91 8.13
CA VAL A 569 18.34 18.67 8.60
C VAL A 569 17.87 18.93 10.02
N ARG A 570 16.55 18.87 10.26
CA ARG A 570 16.05 18.75 11.62
C ARG A 570 16.39 17.33 12.07
N THR A 571 17.46 17.19 12.84
CA THR A 571 17.76 15.96 13.57
C THR A 571 16.58 15.64 14.48
N SER A 572 15.93 14.51 14.23
CA SER A 572 14.93 13.98 15.16
C SER A 572 15.67 13.31 16.30
N TYR A 573 15.66 13.93 17.48
CA TYR A 573 16.27 13.37 18.68
C TYR A 573 15.31 12.39 19.36
N THR A 574 15.84 11.35 20.00
CA THR A 574 15.04 10.44 20.83
C THR A 574 14.33 11.21 21.95
N SER A 575 13.04 10.94 22.17
CA SER A 575 12.22 11.64 23.17
C SER A 575 12.49 11.19 24.62
N LYS A 576 13.15 10.02 24.80
CA LYS A 576 13.42 9.41 26.10
C LYS A 576 14.85 8.87 26.14
N ILE A 577 15.65 9.35 27.09
CA ILE A 577 17.01 8.83 27.36
C ILE A 577 16.89 7.66 28.34
N ASP A 578 17.50 6.53 27.99
CA ASP A 578 17.70 5.39 28.89
C ASP A 578 18.70 5.79 30.00
N LEU A 579 18.20 5.91 31.23
CA LEU A 579 18.96 6.41 32.36
C LEU A 579 20.01 5.41 32.86
N GLU A 580 19.77 4.10 32.68
CA GLU A 580 20.71 3.08 33.14
C GLU A 580 21.91 3.01 32.19
N LYS A 581 21.64 3.06 30.89
CA LYS A 581 22.71 3.21 29.89
C LYS A 581 23.50 4.50 30.08
N LEU A 582 22.84 5.62 30.42
CA LEU A 582 23.54 6.88 30.70
C LEU A 582 24.42 6.77 31.94
N ARG A 583 23.99 6.03 32.97
CA ARG A 583 24.79 5.77 34.16
C ARG A 583 26.04 4.96 33.81
N GLN A 584 25.89 3.91 33.00
CA GLN A 584 27.02 3.11 32.53
C GLN A 584 27.97 3.93 31.65
N ASP A 585 27.46 4.75 30.73
CA ASP A 585 28.28 5.64 29.89
C ASP A 585 29.08 6.66 30.71
N VAL A 586 28.59 7.08 31.88
CA VAL A 586 29.34 7.94 32.82
C VAL A 586 30.49 7.22 33.49
N LEU A 587 30.35 5.90 33.73
CA LEU A 587 31.43 5.06 34.27
C LEU A 587 32.46 4.75 33.18
N ASP A 588 32.00 4.37 31.99
CA ASP A 588 32.87 3.94 30.88
C ASP A 588 33.66 5.10 30.28
N TYR A 589 33.07 6.29 30.23
CA TYR A 589 33.68 7.49 29.64
C TYR A 589 33.65 8.65 30.64
N PRO A 590 34.44 8.62 31.71
CA PRO A 590 34.32 9.57 32.81
C PRO A 590 34.51 11.03 32.38
N ASP A 591 35.36 11.27 31.38
CA ASP A 591 35.75 12.60 30.90
C ASP A 591 35.00 13.08 29.65
N ALA A 592 34.06 12.28 29.13
CA ALA A 592 33.33 12.65 27.92
C ALA A 592 32.44 13.89 28.12
N TYR A 593 32.52 14.82 27.17
CA TYR A 593 31.70 16.03 27.14
C TYR A 593 30.22 15.69 26.93
N GLN A 594 29.32 16.58 27.37
CA GLN A 594 27.88 16.39 27.20
C GLN A 594 27.47 16.20 25.73
N ARG A 595 28.15 16.88 24.80
CA ARG A 595 27.94 16.72 23.35
C ARG A 595 28.32 15.33 22.84
N GLU A 596 29.36 14.73 23.39
CA GLU A 596 29.82 13.39 22.99
C GLU A 596 28.86 12.32 23.51
N ARG A 597 28.37 12.50 24.74
CA ARG A 597 27.28 11.71 25.29
C ARG A 597 26.00 11.90 24.48
N ALA A 598 25.68 13.13 24.08
CA ALA A 598 24.49 13.43 23.28
C ALA A 598 24.52 12.71 21.93
N THR A 599 25.69 12.63 21.30
CA THR A 599 25.93 11.83 20.08
C THR A 599 25.70 10.34 20.32
N ARG A 600 26.29 9.74 21.38
CA ARG A 600 26.12 8.31 21.69
C ARG A 600 24.66 7.92 22.00
N PHE A 601 23.90 8.85 22.57
CA PHE A 601 22.48 8.65 22.93
C PHE A 601 21.50 9.19 21.87
N ASN A 602 22.01 9.71 20.75
CA ASN A 602 21.23 10.35 19.68
C ASN A 602 20.18 11.36 20.21
N CYS A 603 20.61 12.23 21.12
CA CYS A 603 19.77 13.24 21.77
C CYS A 603 20.44 14.61 21.79
N THR A 604 19.79 15.63 22.37
CA THR A 604 20.40 16.96 22.54
C THR A 604 21.28 17.02 23.79
N ASP A 605 22.30 17.87 23.78
CA ASP A 605 23.13 18.19 24.95
C ASP A 605 22.27 18.60 26.16
N ARG A 606 21.20 19.37 25.92
CA ARG A 606 20.25 19.79 26.94
C ARG A 606 19.48 18.61 27.55
N ALA A 607 19.21 17.56 26.78
CA ALA A 607 18.56 16.35 27.27
C ALA A 607 19.51 15.52 28.13
N ILE A 608 20.78 15.34 27.72
CA ILE A 608 21.83 14.74 28.56
C ILE A 608 21.98 15.51 29.87
N ALA A 609 22.07 16.85 29.82
CA ALA A 609 22.20 17.67 31.01
C ALA A 609 21.03 17.48 31.99
N LYS A 610 19.79 17.40 31.49
CA LYS A 610 18.61 17.11 32.31
C LYS A 610 18.62 15.68 32.87
N ALA A 611 19.06 14.70 32.08
CA ALA A 611 19.12 13.31 32.50
C ALA A 611 20.20 13.07 33.57
N LEU A 612 21.39 13.65 33.39
CA LEU A 612 22.46 13.64 34.41
C LEU A 612 22.01 14.32 35.71
N LYS A 613 21.28 15.44 35.61
CA LYS A 613 20.69 16.11 36.78
C LYS A 613 19.69 15.21 37.51
N ARG A 614 18.84 14.46 36.79
CA ARG A 614 17.91 13.49 37.38
C ARG A 614 18.64 12.34 38.09
N LEU A 615 19.75 11.89 37.53
CA LEU A 615 20.62 10.86 38.11
C LEU A 615 21.50 11.36 39.27
N LYS A 616 21.47 12.66 39.59
CA LYS A 616 22.37 13.32 40.55
C LYS A 616 23.86 13.12 40.23
N LEU A 617 24.19 12.97 38.94
CA LEU A 617 25.57 12.84 38.45
C LEU A 617 26.04 14.19 37.94
N THR A 618 27.08 14.75 38.55
CA THR A 618 27.70 16.02 38.12
C THR A 618 29.10 15.80 37.58
N ARG A 619 29.28 16.02 36.28
CA ARG A 619 30.60 16.29 35.68
C ARG A 619 30.48 17.43 34.66
N LYS A 620 30.90 18.62 35.07
CA LYS A 620 31.28 19.74 34.16
C LYS A 620 32.66 19.39 33.58
N LYS A 621 32.96 19.65 32.31
CA LYS A 621 33.16 21.01 31.78
C LYS A 621 32.20 21.37 30.66
N SER A 622 31.54 22.51 30.85
CA SER A 622 30.95 23.33 29.79
C SER A 622 32.06 24.21 29.24
N ASP A 623 32.49 23.94 28.00
CA ASP A 623 32.60 24.89 26.88
C ASP A 623 33.00 24.12 25.61
#